data_AF-A0A6V7MCW7-F1
#
_entry.id   AF-A0A6V7MCW7-F1
#
_cell.length_a   1.000
_cell.length_b   1.000
_cell.length_c   1.000
_cell.angle_alpha   90.00
_cell.angle_beta   90.00
_cell.angle_gamma   90.00
#
_symmetry.space_group_name_H-M   'P 1'
#
loop_
_entity.id
_entity.type
_entity.pdbx_description
1 polymer ?
#
loop_
_entity_poly.entity_id
_entity_poly.type
_entity_poly.pdbx_seq_one_letter_code
_entity_poly.pdbx_strand_id
1 'polypeptide(L)'
;FTFSFPMIQHSLDVGILVTWTKSFNCPDVVGKDCVALLKEALERRGDTRVNVVAVLNDTTGTLLQGATQDPNTAIGLILGTGSNACYLERADKVEHWEPERHGERE
;
A
#
# COMPACT_ATOMS: atom_id res chain seq x y z
N PHE A 1 -2.57 -5.79 -3.71
CA PHE A 1 -3.36 -5.86 -2.46
C PHE A 1 -3.60 -4.44 -1.99
N THR A 2 -4.81 -3.90 -2.19
CA THR A 2 -5.12 -2.54 -1.73
C THR A 2 -5.49 -2.61 -0.25
N PHE A 3 -4.67 -2.02 0.63
CA PHE A 3 -4.85 -2.06 2.08
C PHE A 3 -4.94 -0.63 2.62
N SER A 4 -6.16 -0.10 2.68
CA SER A 4 -6.41 1.33 2.92
C SER A 4 -6.34 1.74 4.40
N PHE A 5 -5.21 1.47 5.05
CA PHE A 5 -4.90 1.86 6.42
C PHE A 5 -3.52 2.54 6.47
N PRO A 6 -3.25 3.39 7.47
CA PRO A 6 -1.92 3.96 7.68
C PRO A 6 -0.87 2.85 7.85
N MET A 7 0.15 2.85 6.99
CA MET A 7 1.23 1.87 7.02
C MET A 7 2.58 2.52 6.75
N ILE A 8 3.64 1.91 7.28
CA ILE A 8 5.02 2.17 6.86
C ILE A 8 5.32 1.15 5.78
N GLN A 9 5.58 1.62 4.57
CA GLN A 9 5.87 0.77 3.42
C GLN A 9 7.38 0.81 3.14
N HIS A 10 8.07 -0.32 3.34
CA HIS A 10 9.53 -0.43 3.12
C HIS A 10 9.90 -0.92 1.73
N SER A 11 9.00 -1.67 1.07
CA SER A 11 9.14 -2.15 -0.31
C SER A 11 7.76 -2.26 -0.96
N LEU A 12 7.69 -2.65 -2.23
CA LEU A 12 6.39 -2.91 -2.87
C LEU A 12 5.56 -3.97 -2.13
N ASP A 13 6.19 -4.96 -1.52
CA ASP A 13 5.51 -6.11 -0.90
C ASP A 13 5.72 -6.23 0.62
N VAL A 14 6.14 -5.14 1.29
CA VAL A 14 6.26 -5.06 2.76
C VAL A 14 5.53 -3.82 3.26
N GLY A 15 4.47 -4.01 4.06
CA GLY A 15 3.65 -2.94 4.60
C GLY A 15 3.30 -3.15 6.07
N ILE A 16 3.93 -2.38 6.96
CA ILE A 16 3.74 -2.47 8.41
C ILE A 16 2.55 -1.61 8.84
N LEU A 17 1.52 -2.23 9.41
CA LEU A 17 0.37 -1.48 9.92
C LEU A 17 0.78 -0.57 11.09
N VAL A 18 0.53 0.74 10.97
CA VAL A 18 0.79 1.70 12.06
C VAL A 18 -0.38 1.75 13.04
N THR A 19 -1.61 1.83 12.53
CA THR A 19 -2.81 1.88 13.36
C THR A 19 -4.04 1.54 12.54
N TRP A 20 -5.04 0.97 13.19
CA TRP A 20 -6.35 0.81 12.57
C TRP A 20 -7.11 2.14 12.51
N THR A 21 -7.93 2.29 11.49
CA THR A 21 -8.84 3.43 11.31
C THR A 21 -10.21 2.89 10.88
N LYS A 22 -11.16 3.77 10.52
CA LYS A 22 -12.46 3.36 9.93
C LYS A 22 -13.23 2.36 10.83
N SER A 23 -13.12 2.52 12.15
CA SER A 23 -13.73 1.66 13.17
C SER A 23 -13.25 0.20 13.20
N PHE A 24 -12.16 -0.13 12.52
CA PHE A 24 -11.48 -1.42 12.69
C PHE A 24 -10.62 -1.42 13.96
N ASN A 25 -10.50 -2.57 14.60
CA ASN A 25 -9.59 -2.79 15.72
C ASN A 25 -9.29 -4.29 15.88
N CYS A 26 -8.56 -4.87 14.93
CA CYS A 26 -8.16 -6.27 15.01
C CYS A 26 -6.92 -6.41 15.91
N PRO A 27 -6.97 -7.24 16.97
CA PRO A 27 -5.82 -7.45 17.85
C PRO A 27 -4.65 -8.09 17.09
N ASP A 28 -3.44 -7.86 17.60
CA ASP A 28 -2.21 -8.51 17.12
C ASP A 28 -1.84 -8.25 15.65
N VAL A 29 -2.29 -7.15 15.04
CA VAL A 29 -1.90 -6.76 13.66
C VAL A 29 -1.06 -5.48 13.62
N VAL A 30 -1.29 -4.54 14.54
CA VAL A 30 -0.51 -3.30 14.61
C VAL A 30 0.96 -3.64 14.83
N GLY A 31 1.84 -3.02 14.02
CA GLY A 31 3.28 -3.29 14.00
C GLY A 31 3.69 -4.52 13.20
N LYS A 32 2.77 -5.20 12.50
CA LYS A 32 3.09 -6.37 11.65
C LYS A 32 2.97 -6.05 10.17
N ASP A 33 3.71 -6.82 9.37
CA ASP A 33 3.61 -6.79 7.90
C ASP A 33 2.31 -7.44 7.44
N CYS A 34 1.40 -6.64 6.90
CA CYS A 34 0.11 -7.10 6.40
C CYS A 34 0.24 -7.97 5.14
N VAL A 35 1.32 -7.84 4.37
CA VAL A 35 1.56 -8.69 3.20
C VAL A 35 1.96 -10.09 3.65
N ALA A 36 2.88 -10.22 4.61
CA ALA A 36 3.22 -11.50 5.21
C ALA A 36 1.99 -12.19 5.81
N LEU A 37 1.17 -11.47 6.59
CA LEU A 37 -0.06 -12.02 7.17
C LEU A 37 -1.05 -12.53 6.11
N LEU A 38 -1.19 -11.82 4.98
CA LEU A 38 -2.01 -12.27 3.87
C LEU A 38 -1.42 -13.50 3.17
N LYS A 39 -0.11 -13.52 2.91
CA LYS A 39 0.61 -14.66 2.32
C LYS A 39 0.42 -15.92 3.19
N GLU A 40 0.58 -15.81 4.51
CA GLU A 40 0.33 -16.91 5.44
C GLU A 40 -1.13 -17.38 5.42
N ALA A 41 -2.09 -16.45 5.32
CA ALA A 41 -3.51 -16.80 5.24
C ALA A 41 -3.86 -17.55 3.94
N LEU A 42 -3.25 -17.15 2.82
CA LEU A 42 -3.38 -17.84 1.53
C LEU A 42 -2.78 -19.25 1.59
N GLU A 43 -1.59 -19.41 2.19
CA GLU A 43 -0.94 -20.71 2.37
C GLU A 43 -1.78 -21.65 3.26
N ARG A 44 -2.29 -21.15 4.39
CA ARG A 44 -3.20 -21.93 5.26
C ARG A 44 -4.46 -22.39 4.53
N ARG A 45 -4.95 -21.60 3.57
CA ARG A 45 -6.12 -21.95 2.77
C ARG A 45 -5.81 -23.08 1.77
N GLY A 46 -4.62 -23.06 1.16
CA GLY A 46 -4.05 -24.15 0.36
C GLY A 46 -4.74 -24.45 -0.98
N ASP A 47 -5.89 -23.85 -1.26
CA ASP A 47 -6.71 -24.03 -2.46
C ASP A 47 -6.55 -22.89 -3.50
N THR A 48 -5.61 -21.97 -3.26
CA THR A 48 -5.37 -20.80 -4.13
C THR A 48 -3.91 -20.68 -4.54
N ARG A 49 -3.67 -20.23 -5.78
CA ARG A 49 -2.34 -19.91 -6.31
C ARG A 49 -2.23 -18.42 -6.54
N VAL A 50 -2.02 -17.66 -5.47
CA VAL A 50 -1.93 -16.19 -5.51
C VAL A 50 -0.53 -15.77 -5.05
N ASN A 51 0.17 -15.01 -5.89
CA ASN A 51 1.41 -14.35 -5.51
C ASN A 51 1.12 -12.88 -5.17
N VAL A 52 1.31 -12.48 -3.91
CA VAL A 52 1.13 -11.09 -3.47
C VAL A 52 2.42 -10.32 -3.74
N VAL A 53 2.45 -9.59 -4.86
CA VAL A 53 3.63 -8.85 -5.34
C VAL A 53 3.66 -7.38 -4.93
N ALA A 54 2.53 -6.83 -4.49
CA ALA A 54 2.45 -5.43 -4.09
C ALA A 54 1.32 -5.16 -3.11
N VAL A 55 1.58 -4.24 -2.17
CA VAL A 55 0.61 -3.55 -1.33
C VAL A 55 0.58 -2.06 -1.69
N LEU A 56 -0.60 -1.46 -1.64
CA LEU A 56 -0.79 -0.05 -1.92
C LEU A 56 -2.00 0.52 -1.19
N ASN A 57 -2.03 1.85 -1.06
CA ASN A 57 -3.20 2.59 -0.59
C ASN A 57 -4.26 2.76 -1.70
N ASP A 58 -5.51 3.04 -1.33
CA ASP A 58 -6.61 3.28 -2.28
C ASP A 58 -6.41 4.51 -3.17
N THR A 59 -5.89 5.62 -2.64
CA THR A 59 -5.61 6.81 -3.47
C THR A 59 -4.54 6.51 -4.51
N THR A 60 -3.49 5.77 -4.14
CA THR A 60 -2.43 5.33 -5.07
C THR A 60 -3.02 4.48 -6.20
N GLY A 61 -3.90 3.52 -5.86
CA GLY A 61 -4.59 2.70 -6.87
C GLY A 61 -5.49 3.53 -7.77
N THR A 62 -6.15 4.54 -7.20
CA THR A 62 -6.99 5.50 -7.95
C THR A 62 -6.15 6.30 -8.95
N LEU A 63 -4.99 6.83 -8.53
CA LEU A 63 -4.06 7.55 -9.40
C LEU A 63 -3.56 6.65 -10.54
N LEU A 64 -3.10 5.45 -10.22
CA LEU A 64 -2.59 4.50 -11.22
C LEU A 64 -3.65 4.14 -12.25
N GLN A 65 -4.88 3.83 -11.80
CA GLN A 65 -5.98 3.52 -12.71
C GLN A 65 -6.32 4.72 -13.60
N GLY A 66 -6.37 5.93 -13.05
CA GLY A 66 -6.61 7.15 -13.84
C GLY A 66 -5.51 7.38 -14.87
N ALA A 67 -4.23 7.20 -14.50
CA ALA A 67 -3.09 7.35 -15.40
C ALA A 67 -3.09 6.35 -16.58
N THR A 68 -3.71 5.16 -16.42
CA THR A 68 -3.90 4.23 -17.56
C THR A 68 -4.98 4.70 -18.54
N GLN A 69 -5.89 5.59 -18.13
CA GLN A 69 -6.98 6.11 -18.95
C GLN A 69 -6.65 7.47 -19.57
N ASP A 70 -6.01 8.35 -18.81
CA ASP A 70 -5.55 9.67 -19.25
C ASP A 70 -4.11 9.91 -18.74
N PRO A 71 -3.11 10.06 -19.64
CA PRO A 71 -1.73 10.33 -19.26
C PRO A 71 -1.54 11.66 -18.53
N ASN A 72 -2.53 12.56 -18.53
CA ASN A 72 -2.50 13.82 -17.78
C ASN A 72 -3.01 13.69 -16.34
N THR A 73 -3.40 12.49 -15.90
CA THR A 73 -3.84 12.25 -14.52
C THR A 73 -2.69 12.51 -13.55
N ALA A 74 -2.83 13.56 -12.72
CA ALA A 74 -1.76 14.00 -11.80
C ALA A 74 -2.05 13.70 -10.32
N ILE A 75 -3.32 13.52 -9.94
CA ILE A 75 -3.74 13.36 -8.55
C ILE A 75 -4.75 12.23 -8.44
N GLY A 76 -4.56 11.35 -7.45
CA GLY A 76 -5.61 10.44 -6.97
C GLY A 76 -6.26 11.05 -5.73
N LEU A 77 -7.59 11.19 -5.74
CA LEU A 77 -8.35 11.83 -4.66
C LEU A 77 -9.54 10.96 -4.27
N ILE A 78 -9.68 10.69 -2.98
CA ILE A 78 -10.84 10.04 -2.38
C ILE A 78 -11.60 11.07 -1.55
N LEU A 79 -12.89 11.23 -1.83
CA LEU A 79 -13.84 12.04 -1.06
C LEU A 79 -15.02 11.16 -0.64
N GLY A 80 -14.99 10.61 0.57
CA GLY A 80 -16.02 9.72 1.10
C GLY A 80 -16.13 9.81 2.63
N THR A 81 -16.28 8.67 3.31
CA THR A 81 -16.29 8.61 4.79
C THR A 81 -15.03 9.24 5.41
N GLY A 82 -13.91 9.19 4.69
CA GLY A 82 -12.74 10.02 4.92
C GLY A 82 -12.29 10.70 3.63
N SER A 83 -11.31 11.59 3.73
CA SER A 83 -10.63 12.17 2.57
C SER A 83 -9.16 11.78 2.56
N ASN A 84 -8.63 11.53 1.37
CA ASN A 84 -7.20 11.25 1.17
C ASN A 84 -6.81 11.66 -0.26
N ALA A 85 -5.55 12.05 -0.46
CA ALA A 85 -5.01 12.40 -1.77
C ALA A 85 -3.61 11.84 -1.95
N CYS A 86 -3.21 11.58 -3.18
CA CYS A 86 -1.84 11.25 -3.56
C CYS A 86 -1.51 11.87 -4.92
N TYR A 87 -0.21 12.01 -5.20
CA TYR A 87 0.34 12.49 -6.46
C TYR A 87 1.71 11.85 -6.68
N LEU A 88 2.27 12.01 -7.88
CA LEU A 88 3.64 11.60 -8.17
C LEU A 88 4.60 12.74 -7.82
N GLU A 89 5.58 12.47 -6.96
CA GLU A 89 6.66 13.40 -6.64
C GLU A 89 8.00 12.83 -7.09
N ARG A 90 8.95 13.70 -7.41
CA ARG A 90 10.33 13.31 -7.66
C ARG A 90 11.01 12.95 -6.34
N ALA A 91 11.66 11.79 -6.31
CA ALA A 91 12.34 11.30 -5.10
C ALA A 91 13.37 12.30 -4.52
N ASP A 92 14.09 13.06 -5.37
CA ASP A 92 15.05 14.08 -4.91
C ASP A 92 14.41 15.32 -4.26
N LYS A 93 13.08 15.43 -4.30
CA LYS A 93 12.30 16.48 -3.63
C LYS A 93 11.72 16.03 -2.30
N VAL A 94 11.89 14.76 -1.93
CA VAL A 94 11.41 14.20 -0.67
C VAL A 94 12.60 14.09 0.29
N GLU A 95 12.72 15.03 1.23
CA GLU A 95 13.88 15.16 2.15
C GLU A 95 14.13 13.90 3.00
N HIS A 96 13.06 13.22 3.40
CA HIS A 96 13.12 11.98 4.19
C HIS A 96 13.03 10.71 3.33
N TRP A 97 13.24 10.82 2.01
CA TRP A 97 13.29 9.64 1.15
C TRP A 97 14.55 8.84 1.44
N GLU A 98 14.37 7.58 1.83
CA GLU A 98 15.45 6.64 2.05
C GLU A 98 15.87 6.06 0.68
N PRO A 99 17.07 6.38 0.16
CA PRO A 99 17.49 5.93 -1.17
C PRO A 99 17.92 4.45 -1.18
N GLU A 100 18.10 3.84 0.01
CA GLU A 100 18.48 2.45 0.14
C GLU A 100 17.28 1.55 -0.20
N ARG A 101 17.38 0.83 -1.33
CA ARG A 101 16.35 -0.13 -1.74
C ARG A 101 16.36 -1.32 -0.79
N HIS A 102 15.40 -1.38 0.13
CA HIS A 102 15.22 -2.52 1.03
C HIS A 102 14.57 -3.72 0.31
N GLY A 103 15.37 -4.46 -0.47
CA GLY A 103 14.97 -5.77 -1.01
C GLY A 103 14.46 -5.82 -2.45
N GLU A 104 14.54 -4.73 -3.21
CA GLU A 104 14.25 -4.75 -4.65
C GLU A 104 15.44 -5.37 -5.42
N ARG A 105 15.21 -6.50 -6.11
CA ARG A 105 16.19 -7.05 -7.07
C ARG A 105 16.23 -6.17 -8.32
N GLU A 106 17.43 -5.98 -8.89
CA GLU A 106 17.67 -5.28 -10.15
C GLU A 106 16.73 -5.70 -11.29
#